data_AF-A0A1Z7YYK4-F1
#
_entry.id   AF-A0A1Z7YYK4-F1
#
_cell.length_a   1.000
_cell.length_b   1.000
_cell.length_c   1.000
_cell.angle_alpha   90.00
_cell.angle_beta   90.00
_cell.angle_gamma   90.00
#
_symmetry.space_group_name_H-M   'P 1'
#
loop_
_entity.id
_entity.type
_entity.pdbx_description
1 polymer ?
#
loop_
_entity_poly.entity_id
_entity_poly.type
_entity_poly.pdbx_seq_one_letter_code
_entity_poly.pdbx_strand_id
1 'polypeptide(L)'
;MEKHKYTCNYCFEEFIPKRRRVQKFCSATCRSKAHHLRQTSKANPTTIKPPIKVPPVAPAPSKSKVEAMSSAGVGNVVVGTLIADGIKALMAAMKNKPATKGELNELLEKLNNRYHLIKNMAPNLNGEYPYFDLVENVVIYSK
;
A
#
# COMPACT_ATOMS: atom_id res chain seq x y z
N MET A 1 -3.63 15.57 -39.56
CA MET A 1 -3.41 14.18 -39.06
C MET A 1 -4.14 14.01 -37.73
N GLU A 2 -5.18 13.18 -37.70
CA GLU A 2 -5.91 12.89 -36.45
C GLU A 2 -5.10 11.97 -35.53
N LYS A 3 -4.86 12.42 -34.29
CA LYS A 3 -4.13 11.65 -33.26
C LYS A 3 -5.11 10.78 -32.47
N HIS A 4 -5.51 9.65 -33.06
CA HIS A 4 -6.34 8.65 -32.37
C HIS A 4 -5.66 8.22 -31.05
N LYS A 5 -6.37 8.40 -29.93
CA LYS A 5 -5.93 7.96 -28.60
C LYS A 5 -6.19 6.47 -28.39
N TYR A 6 -5.36 5.82 -27.58
CA TYR A 6 -5.46 4.41 -27.20
C TYR A 6 -5.30 4.30 -25.68
N THR A 7 -6.03 3.39 -25.03
CA THR A 7 -5.92 3.11 -23.59
C THR A 7 -4.77 2.15 -23.32
N CYS A 8 -3.96 2.40 -22.27
CA CYS A 8 -2.85 1.51 -21.91
C CYS A 8 -3.33 0.27 -21.13
N ASN A 9 -3.01 -0.94 -21.60
CA ASN A 9 -3.34 -2.22 -20.95
C ASN A 9 -2.56 -2.52 -19.64
N TYR A 10 -2.18 -1.48 -18.88
CA TYR A 10 -1.49 -1.60 -17.59
C TYR A 10 -1.87 -0.47 -16.61
N CYS A 11 -1.75 0.79 -17.02
CA CYS A 11 -2.10 1.96 -16.20
C CYS A 11 -3.46 2.59 -16.56
N PHE A 12 -4.13 2.11 -17.62
CA PHE A 12 -5.42 2.60 -18.12
C PHE A 12 -5.46 4.08 -18.56
N GLU A 13 -4.32 4.76 -18.54
CA GLU A 13 -4.13 6.10 -19.12
C GLU A 13 -4.34 6.09 -20.65
N GLU A 14 -4.88 7.19 -21.19
CA GLU A 14 -4.87 7.46 -22.62
C GLU A 14 -3.47 7.84 -23.11
N PHE A 15 -3.06 7.31 -24.26
CA PHE A 15 -1.82 7.71 -24.93
C PHE A 15 -1.97 7.76 -26.46
N ILE A 16 -1.09 8.52 -27.11
CA ILE A 16 -0.98 8.57 -28.58
C ILE A 16 0.07 7.53 -29.00
N PRO A 17 -0.29 6.49 -29.78
CA PRO A 17 0.67 5.44 -30.13
C PRO A 17 1.68 5.90 -31.19
N LYS A 18 2.94 5.52 -31.01
CA LYS A 18 3.99 5.64 -32.04
C LYS A 18 3.76 4.66 -33.20
N ARG A 19 3.05 3.55 -32.97
CA ARG A 19 2.60 2.59 -34.01
C ARG A 19 1.12 2.25 -33.79
N ARG A 20 0.25 2.81 -34.65
CA ARG A 20 -1.22 2.57 -34.65
C ARG A 20 -1.54 1.07 -34.71
N ARG A 21 -2.67 0.65 -34.13
CA ARG A 21 -3.17 -0.74 -34.03
C ARG A 21 -2.27 -1.76 -33.30
N VAL A 22 -0.95 -1.56 -33.24
CA VAL A 22 0.03 -2.52 -32.68
C VAL A 22 0.42 -2.21 -31.24
N GLN A 23 0.55 -0.94 -30.86
CA GLN A 23 1.04 -0.56 -29.54
C GLN A 23 -0.04 -0.67 -28.45
N LYS A 24 0.15 -1.60 -27.49
CA LYS A 24 -0.80 -1.91 -26.39
C LYS A 24 -0.45 -1.23 -25.03
N PHE A 25 0.64 -0.49 -24.97
CA PHE A 25 1.14 0.14 -23.75
C PHE A 25 1.70 1.54 -24.06
N CYS A 26 1.49 2.51 -23.17
CA CYS A 26 2.02 3.86 -23.32
C CYS A 26 3.56 3.89 -23.31
N SER A 27 4.20 3.02 -22.53
CA SER A 27 5.64 3.02 -22.27
C SER A 27 6.25 1.62 -22.16
N ALA A 28 7.60 1.54 -22.27
CA ALA A 28 8.35 0.31 -22.08
C ALA A 28 8.28 -0.22 -20.63
N THR A 29 8.18 0.67 -19.64
CA THR A 29 8.02 0.29 -18.23
C THR A 29 6.65 -0.36 -17.99
N CYS A 30 5.57 0.16 -18.57
CA CYS A 30 4.26 -0.48 -18.52
C CYS A 30 4.25 -1.85 -19.22
N ARG A 31 4.92 -1.98 -20.38
CA ARG A 31 5.11 -3.29 -21.05
C ARG A 31 5.84 -4.30 -20.17
N SER A 32 6.91 -3.88 -19.47
CA SER A 32 7.69 -4.75 -18.57
C SER A 32 6.89 -5.15 -17.32
N LYS A 33 6.27 -4.19 -16.62
CA LYS A 33 5.45 -4.49 -15.43
C LYS A 33 4.27 -5.42 -15.77
N ALA A 34 3.60 -5.20 -16.90
CA ALA A 34 2.54 -6.08 -17.39
C ALA A 34 3.05 -7.48 -17.79
N HIS A 35 4.32 -7.63 -18.18
CA HIS A 35 4.94 -8.94 -18.42
C HIS A 35 5.19 -9.67 -17.10
N HIS A 36 5.82 -9.01 -16.11
CA HIS A 36 6.13 -9.62 -14.82
C HIS A 36 4.87 -10.06 -14.07
N LEU A 37 3.80 -9.25 -14.06
CA LEU A 37 2.50 -9.66 -13.47
C LEU A 37 1.90 -10.91 -14.14
N ARG A 38 2.17 -11.15 -15.43
CA ARG A 38 1.72 -12.35 -16.16
C ARG A 38 2.63 -13.55 -15.94
N GLN A 39 3.86 -13.36 -15.48
CA GLN A 39 4.75 -14.44 -15.08
C GLN A 39 4.45 -14.87 -13.63
N THR A 40 4.29 -13.92 -12.70
CA THR A 40 3.97 -14.25 -11.29
C THR A 40 2.62 -14.92 -11.11
N SER A 41 1.61 -14.54 -11.91
CA SER A 41 0.29 -15.20 -11.91
C SER A 41 0.28 -16.56 -12.62
N LYS A 42 1.12 -16.77 -13.64
CA LYS A 42 1.30 -18.09 -14.27
C LYS A 42 2.11 -19.07 -13.42
N ALA A 43 3.00 -18.58 -12.57
CA ALA A 43 3.85 -19.41 -11.73
C ALA A 43 3.10 -20.06 -10.55
N ASN A 44 1.89 -19.62 -10.20
CA ASN A 44 1.11 -20.12 -9.07
C ASN A 44 -0.39 -20.23 -9.37
N PRO A 45 -0.86 -21.34 -9.97
CA PRO A 45 -2.28 -21.68 -9.97
C PRO A 45 -2.70 -22.14 -8.56
N THR A 46 -3.10 -21.16 -7.74
CA THR A 46 -3.71 -21.33 -6.41
C THR A 46 -2.83 -21.99 -5.33
N THR A 47 -2.31 -21.19 -4.40
CA THR A 47 -2.12 -21.66 -3.02
C THR A 47 -2.28 -20.52 -2.01
N ILE A 48 -3.08 -20.75 -0.98
CA ILE A 48 -3.15 -19.90 0.21
C ILE A 48 -1.95 -20.29 1.12
N LYS A 49 -1.37 -19.31 1.84
CA LYS A 49 -0.18 -19.42 2.74
C LYS A 49 -0.29 -20.60 3.76
N PRO A 50 0.79 -21.04 4.45
CA PRO A 50 2.21 -20.59 4.51
C PRO A 50 3.17 -21.77 4.18
N PRO A 51 4.43 -21.94 4.69
CA PRO A 51 5.41 -21.04 5.35
C PRO A 51 6.84 -21.08 4.71
N ILE A 52 7.85 -20.48 5.36
CA ILE A 52 9.30 -20.76 5.13
C ILE A 52 10.03 -20.99 6.48
N LYS A 53 10.97 -21.94 6.48
CA LYS A 53 11.88 -22.39 7.57
C LYS A 53 13.34 -22.19 7.09
N VAL A 54 14.45 -22.20 7.85
CA VAL A 54 14.90 -22.42 9.26
C VAL A 54 16.26 -21.63 9.40
N PRO A 55 17.17 -21.72 10.43
CA PRO A 55 17.24 -22.52 11.66
C PRO A 55 17.42 -21.60 12.93
N PRO A 56 18.21 -21.87 14.02
CA PRO A 56 17.75 -21.56 15.39
C PRO A 56 18.76 -20.74 16.26
N VAL A 57 18.58 -20.82 17.59
CA VAL A 57 19.53 -20.45 18.68
C VAL A 57 19.59 -18.95 19.07
N ALA A 58 18.89 -18.66 20.16
CA ALA A 58 19.17 -17.56 21.10
C ALA A 58 20.38 -17.95 22.01
N PRO A 59 21.09 -17.04 22.71
CA PRO A 59 20.59 -15.74 23.19
C PRO A 59 21.51 -14.52 22.90
N ALA A 60 21.06 -13.35 23.36
CA ALA A 60 21.89 -12.15 23.44
C ALA A 60 23.00 -12.28 24.50
N PRO A 61 24.06 -11.46 24.38
CA PRO A 61 24.44 -10.64 25.53
C PRO A 61 24.47 -9.14 25.23
N SER A 62 24.52 -8.36 26.32
CA SER A 62 24.59 -6.91 26.34
C SER A 62 25.93 -6.33 25.88
N LYS A 63 25.87 -5.13 25.31
CA LYS A 63 26.88 -4.05 25.30
C LYS A 63 28.14 -4.31 26.16
N SER A 64 29.31 -4.37 25.55
CA SER A 64 30.54 -3.83 26.13
C SER A 64 31.64 -3.57 25.09
N LYS A 65 32.54 -2.65 25.47
CA LYS A 65 33.85 -2.26 24.93
C LYS A 65 34.33 -2.73 23.55
N VAL A 66 34.76 -1.71 22.79
CA VAL A 66 35.91 -1.68 21.87
C VAL A 66 37.11 -2.47 22.42
N GLU A 67 37.74 -3.32 21.59
CA GLU A 67 39.21 -3.40 21.40
C GLU A 67 39.60 -4.41 20.30
N ALA A 68 40.76 -4.17 19.66
CA ALA A 68 41.50 -5.05 18.73
C ALA A 68 40.80 -5.40 17.37
N MET A 69 41.49 -5.53 16.22
CA MET A 69 42.91 -5.42 15.89
C MET A 69 43.18 -4.47 14.69
N SER A 70 44.44 -4.03 14.57
CA SER A 70 44.96 -3.29 13.41
C SER A 70 45.31 -4.19 12.21
N SER A 71 45.64 -3.55 11.08
CA SER A 71 46.51 -4.03 10.00
C SER A 71 46.15 -5.35 9.29
N ALA A 72 45.41 -5.26 8.17
CA ALA A 72 45.92 -5.56 6.81
C ALA A 72 44.80 -5.69 5.76
N GLY A 73 44.66 -4.70 4.87
CA GLY A 73 43.87 -4.81 3.63
C GLY A 73 42.33 -4.68 3.75
N VAL A 74 41.71 -4.22 2.65
CA VAL A 74 40.26 -4.18 2.39
C VAL A 74 39.39 -3.52 3.48
N GLY A 75 39.23 -2.19 3.40
CA GLY A 75 38.27 -1.45 4.23
C GLY A 75 36.81 -1.73 3.84
N ASN A 76 36.01 -2.25 4.78
CA ASN A 76 34.60 -2.59 4.57
C ASN A 76 33.70 -1.34 4.56
N VAL A 77 33.50 -0.72 3.39
CA VAL A 77 32.56 0.41 3.21
C VAL A 77 31.11 -0.09 3.10
N VAL A 78 30.58 -0.69 4.19
CA VAL A 78 29.24 -1.31 4.23
C VAL A 78 28.38 -0.74 5.38
N VAL A 79 28.56 0.55 5.68
CA VAL A 79 27.81 1.26 6.74
C VAL A 79 26.85 2.33 6.20
N GLY A 80 27.09 2.85 4.98
CA GLY A 80 26.28 3.95 4.42
C GLY A 80 24.92 3.52 3.83
N THR A 81 24.88 2.42 3.07
CA THR A 81 23.68 2.03 2.29
C THR A 81 22.55 1.47 3.16
N LEU A 82 22.86 0.60 4.12
CA LEU A 82 21.89 -0.01 5.04
C LEU A 82 21.08 1.03 5.82
N ILE A 83 21.69 2.16 6.19
CA ILE A 83 21.01 3.26 6.89
C ILE A 83 20.05 3.99 5.94
N ALA A 84 20.52 4.33 4.74
CA ALA A 84 19.71 5.05 3.74
C ALA A 84 18.49 4.22 3.29
N ASP A 85 18.69 2.94 2.96
CA ASP A 85 17.59 2.05 2.57
C ASP A 85 16.69 1.70 3.76
N GLY A 86 17.22 1.59 4.97
CA GLY A 86 16.42 1.40 6.19
C GLY A 86 15.45 2.56 6.46
N ILE A 87 15.93 3.81 6.41
CA ILE A 87 15.09 5.01 6.58
C ILE A 87 14.05 5.10 5.45
N LYS A 88 14.48 4.82 4.21
CA LYS A 88 13.60 4.87 3.02
C LYS A 88 12.53 3.79 3.05
N ALA A 89 12.84 2.58 3.52
CA ALA A 89 11.88 1.51 3.74
C ALA A 89 10.89 1.85 4.86
N LEU A 90 11.35 2.46 5.96
CA LEU A 90 10.50 2.90 7.07
C LEU A 90 9.51 3.99 6.61
N MET A 91 9.97 5.01 5.88
CA MET A 91 9.10 6.03 5.29
C MET A 91 8.14 5.48 4.21
N ALA A 92 8.60 4.55 3.38
CA ALA A 92 7.74 3.89 2.39
C ALA A 92 6.65 3.02 3.06
N ALA A 93 7.00 2.32 4.14
CA ALA A 93 6.07 1.54 4.95
C ALA A 93 5.04 2.44 5.68
N MET A 94 5.40 3.66 6.08
CA MET A 94 4.42 4.59 6.64
C MET A 94 3.34 5.02 5.62
N LYS A 95 3.69 5.16 4.33
CA LYS A 95 2.73 5.58 3.28
C LYS A 95 1.99 4.45 2.58
N ASN A 96 2.58 3.25 2.51
CA ASN A 96 2.00 2.09 1.81
C ASN A 96 1.89 0.85 2.72
N LYS A 97 1.65 1.06 4.02
CA LYS A 97 1.31 -0.04 4.94
C LYS A 97 -0.01 -0.67 4.49
N PRO A 98 -0.07 -1.98 4.19
CA PRO A 98 -1.36 -2.65 4.03
C PRO A 98 -2.06 -2.64 5.40
N ALA A 99 -3.30 -2.15 5.44
CA ALA A 99 -4.09 -2.12 6.67
C ALA A 99 -4.15 -3.51 7.31
N THR A 100 -3.82 -3.59 8.60
CA THR A 100 -3.91 -4.82 9.35
C THR A 100 -5.38 -5.23 9.55
N LYS A 101 -5.62 -6.51 9.83
CA LYS A 101 -6.97 -6.99 10.14
C LYS A 101 -7.58 -6.30 11.37
N GLY A 102 -6.76 -5.86 12.33
CA GLY A 102 -7.22 -5.08 13.48
C GLY A 102 -7.75 -3.72 13.06
N GLU A 103 -6.96 -2.94 12.32
CA GLU A 103 -7.37 -1.62 11.80
C GLU A 103 -8.61 -1.71 10.89
N LEU A 104 -8.73 -2.77 10.07
CA LEU A 104 -9.91 -3.02 9.25
C LEU A 104 -11.15 -3.35 10.08
N ASN A 105 -11.03 -4.16 11.14
CA ASN A 105 -12.13 -4.46 12.04
C ASN A 105 -12.56 -3.20 12.82
N GLU A 106 -11.62 -2.42 13.33
CA GLU A 106 -11.89 -1.16 14.05
C GLU A 106 -12.58 -0.11 13.15
N LEU A 107 -12.22 -0.06 11.86
CA LEU A 107 -12.91 0.75 10.86
C LEU A 107 -14.33 0.23 10.58
N LEU A 108 -14.51 -1.08 10.46
CA LEU A 108 -15.83 -1.69 10.28
C LEU A 108 -16.74 -1.43 11.48
N GLU A 109 -16.26 -1.62 12.72
CA GLU A 109 -17.02 -1.33 13.95
C GLU A 109 -17.48 0.13 14.02
N LYS A 110 -16.62 1.08 13.61
CA LYS A 110 -16.96 2.52 13.56
C LYS A 110 -17.94 2.89 12.43
N LEU A 111 -18.06 2.06 11.39
CA LEU A 111 -18.95 2.24 10.24
C LEU A 111 -20.20 1.33 10.29
N ASN A 112 -20.33 0.46 11.30
CA ASN A 112 -21.44 -0.48 11.44
C ASN A 112 -22.74 0.17 11.92
N ASN A 113 -22.70 1.46 12.29
CA ASN A 113 -23.87 2.23 12.70
C ASN A 113 -24.56 2.81 11.46
N ARG A 114 -25.84 2.49 11.25
CA ARG A 114 -26.64 3.02 10.12
C ARG A 114 -26.72 4.56 10.13
N TYR A 115 -26.76 5.17 11.31
CA TYR A 115 -27.03 6.59 11.51
C TYR A 115 -25.81 7.32 12.09
N HIS A 116 -25.37 8.41 11.45
CA HIS A 116 -24.20 9.20 11.87
C HIS A 116 -24.55 10.67 12.15
N LEU A 117 -24.26 11.16 13.35
CA LEU A 117 -24.56 12.53 13.81
C LEU A 117 -23.87 13.62 12.96
N ILE A 118 -24.64 14.54 12.39
CA ILE A 118 -24.18 15.64 11.54
C ILE A 118 -23.83 16.87 12.40
N LYS A 119 -22.58 16.95 12.86
CA LYS A 119 -22.09 18.02 13.75
C LYS A 119 -22.13 19.44 13.19
N ASN A 120 -22.37 19.62 11.89
CA ASN A 120 -22.41 20.92 11.20
C ASN A 120 -23.84 21.39 10.88
N MET A 121 -24.85 20.81 11.54
CA MET A 121 -26.26 21.22 11.41
C MET A 121 -26.86 21.41 12.80
N ALA A 122 -27.74 22.41 12.94
CA ALA A 122 -28.45 22.68 14.18
C ALA A 122 -29.56 21.63 14.43
N PRO A 123 -30.00 21.46 15.69
CA PRO A 123 -31.22 20.72 16.01
C PRO A 123 -32.45 21.32 15.30
N ASN A 124 -33.49 20.51 15.12
CA ASN A 124 -34.78 21.00 14.63
C ASN A 124 -35.58 21.75 15.73
N LEU A 125 -36.77 22.23 15.39
CA LEU A 125 -37.67 22.95 16.32
C LEU A 125 -38.10 22.12 17.54
N ASN A 126 -37.98 20.79 17.50
CA ASN A 126 -38.28 19.88 18.61
C ASN A 126 -37.07 19.60 19.51
N GLY A 127 -35.89 20.15 19.18
CA GLY A 127 -34.62 19.87 19.86
C GLY A 127 -33.96 18.54 19.45
N GLU A 128 -34.41 17.92 18.37
CA GLU A 128 -33.85 16.66 17.85
C GLU A 128 -32.62 16.96 16.99
N TYR A 129 -31.58 16.12 17.07
CA TYR A 129 -30.34 16.26 16.33
C TYR A 129 -30.41 15.59 14.93
N PRO A 130 -29.72 16.14 13.92
CA PRO A 130 -29.66 15.57 12.58
C PRO A 130 -28.63 14.42 12.48
N TYR A 131 -29.08 13.28 11.97
CA TYR A 131 -28.26 12.11 11.64
C TYR A 131 -28.36 11.81 10.14
N PHE A 132 -27.24 11.42 9.53
CA PHE A 132 -27.22 10.90 8.16
C PHE A 132 -27.41 9.38 8.15
N ASP A 133 -28.32 8.88 7.34
CA ASP A 133 -28.56 7.45 7.14
C ASP A 133 -27.74 6.92 5.96
N LEU A 134 -26.84 5.97 6.21
CA LEU A 134 -26.00 5.37 5.16
C LEU A 134 -26.76 4.43 4.19
N VAL A 135 -27.94 3.94 4.56
CA VAL A 135 -28.77 3.06 3.72
C VAL A 135 -29.65 3.89 2.80
N GLU A 136 -30.47 4.77 3.37
CA GLU A 136 -31.45 5.57 2.61
C GLU A 136 -30.85 6.88 2.07
N ASN A 137 -29.64 7.27 2.49
CA ASN A 137 -28.91 8.46 2.05
C ASN A 137 -29.65 9.78 2.30
N VAL A 138 -30.45 9.81 3.36
CA VAL A 138 -31.26 10.95 3.81
C VAL A 138 -30.79 11.46 5.18
N VAL A 139 -31.19 12.70 5.52
CA VAL A 139 -31.03 13.25 6.87
C VAL A 139 -32.30 12.98 7.67
N ILE A 140 -32.15 12.32 8.82
CA ILE A 140 -33.23 11.99 9.75
C ILE A 140 -32.95 12.71 11.07
N TYR A 141 -33.99 13.21 11.73
CA TYR A 141 -33.87 13.83 13.04
C TYR A 141 -34.21 12.83 14.15
N SER A 142 -33.36 12.74 15.18
CA SER A 142 -33.53 11.88 16.36
C SER A 142 -33.08 12.61 17.63
N LYS A 143 -33.59 12.18 18.77
CA LYS A 143 -32.94 12.44 20.07
C LYS A 143 -31.69 11.58 20.23
#